data_AF-A0A942XVN3-F1
#
_entry.id   AF-A0A942XVN3-F1
#
_cell.length_a   1.000
_cell.length_b   1.000
_cell.length_c   1.000
_cell.angle_alpha   90.00
_cell.angle_beta   90.00
_cell.angle_gamma   90.00
#
_symmetry.space_group_name_H-M   'P 1'
#
loop_
_entity.id
_entity.type
_entity.pdbx_description
1 polymer ?
#
loop_
_entity_poly.entity_id
_entity_poly.type
_entity_poly.pdbx_seq_one_letter_code
_entity_poly.pdbx_strand_id
1 'polypeptide(L)'
;MPADPWRCEECGSLEVSYLTWVDSNTDQIIPAVPDREDLWCNECSEHTWQVRESELISDTVEPWWEHGTTAEDRAIITGLNPENFSSKNDCKAFHDTCNMWWRGKTNDEKIRIWHQATRSEE
;
A
#
# COMPACT_ATOMS: atom_id res chain seq x y z
N MET A 1 8.65 8.45 -14.55
CA MET A 1 8.77 7.78 -13.25
C MET A 1 9.39 6.41 -13.50
N PRO A 2 10.29 5.89 -12.63
CA PRO A 2 10.63 4.48 -12.72
C PRO A 2 9.32 3.68 -12.62
N ALA A 3 9.19 2.63 -13.42
CA ALA A 3 7.95 1.84 -13.51
C ALA A 3 7.61 1.08 -12.22
N ASP A 4 8.52 1.10 -11.23
CA ASP A 4 8.45 0.35 -9.98
C ASP A 4 9.28 1.03 -8.87
N PRO A 5 8.77 2.12 -8.28
CA PRO A 5 9.51 2.87 -7.25
C PRO A 5 9.65 2.07 -5.94
N TRP A 6 10.63 2.46 -5.13
CA TRP A 6 10.74 2.00 -3.74
C TRP A 6 9.69 2.70 -2.87
N ARG A 7 9.06 1.95 -1.97
CA ARG A 7 8.03 2.44 -1.06
C ARG A 7 8.30 1.94 0.36
N CYS A 8 7.81 2.67 1.34
CA CYS A 8 7.73 2.19 2.72
C CYS A 8 6.96 0.86 2.77
N GLU A 9 7.51 -0.14 3.43
CA GLU A 9 6.87 -1.46 3.60
C GLU A 9 5.54 -1.36 4.39
N GLU A 10 5.48 -0.45 5.37
CA GLU A 10 4.36 -0.35 6.30
C GLU A 10 3.18 0.46 5.76
N CYS A 11 3.44 1.56 5.05
CA CYS A 11 2.38 2.47 4.57
C CYS A 11 2.34 2.67 3.05
N GLY A 12 3.34 2.15 2.32
CA GLY A 12 3.45 2.34 0.88
C GLY A 12 3.79 3.76 0.44
N SER A 13 4.15 4.66 1.37
CA SER A 13 4.58 6.03 1.05
C SER A 13 5.87 6.04 0.21
N LEU A 14 5.95 7.02 -0.69
CA LEU A 14 7.16 7.35 -1.44
C LEU A 14 8.11 8.26 -0.65
N GLU A 15 7.65 8.85 0.45
CA GLU A 15 8.42 9.78 1.27
C GLU A 15 9.25 9.04 2.32
N VAL A 16 10.25 8.30 1.85
CA VAL A 16 11.23 7.61 2.68
C VAL A 16 12.59 8.28 2.49
N SER A 17 13.16 8.77 3.58
CA SER A 17 14.49 9.36 3.63
C SER A 17 15.54 8.28 3.92
N TYR A 18 16.74 8.45 3.37
CA TYR A 18 17.86 7.54 3.56
C TYR A 18 19.06 8.28 4.18
N LEU A 19 19.61 7.75 5.27
CA LEU A 19 20.84 8.22 5.91
C LEU A 19 22.06 7.69 5.15
N THR A 20 22.97 8.58 4.76
CA THR A 20 24.19 8.17 4.05
C THR A 20 25.43 8.84 4.61
N TRP A 21 26.56 8.15 4.52
CA TRP A 21 27.85 8.70 4.92
C TRP A 21 28.41 9.53 3.76
N VAL A 22 28.86 10.75 4.07
CA VAL A 22 29.48 11.66 3.09
C VAL A 22 30.92 11.92 3.52
N ASP A 23 31.86 11.71 2.59
CA ASP A 23 33.25 12.07 2.80
C ASP A 23 33.39 13.60 2.91
N SER A 24 33.85 14.08 4.07
CA SER A 24 33.90 15.51 4.37
C SER A 24 34.95 16.30 3.59
N ASN A 25 35.88 15.64 2.90
CA ASN A 25 36.93 16.30 2.14
C ASN A 25 36.57 16.42 0.65
N THR A 26 35.69 15.54 0.16
CA THR A 26 35.36 15.40 -1.26
C THR A 26 33.87 15.59 -1.56
N ASP A 27 33.04 15.69 -0.51
CA ASP A 27 31.57 15.70 -0.57
C ASP A 27 30.98 14.49 -1.32
N GLN A 28 31.74 13.40 -1.43
CA GLN A 28 31.29 12.18 -2.10
C GLN A 28 30.51 11.28 -1.13
N ILE A 29 29.40 10.73 -1.62
CA ILE A 29 28.63 9.72 -0.89
C ILE A 29 29.43 8.42 -0.85
N ILE A 30 29.60 7.87 0.34
CA ILE A 30 30.21 6.55 0.56
C ILE A 30 29.13 5.50 0.30
N PRO A 31 29.30 4.61 -0.69
CA PRO A 31 28.30 3.61 -1.00
C PRO A 31 28.12 2.64 0.18
N ALA A 32 26.89 2.54 0.67
CA ALA A 32 26.48 1.55 1.66
C ALA A 32 25.11 0.99 1.25
N VAL A 33 24.85 -0.27 1.62
CA VAL A 33 23.50 -0.82 1.55
C VAL A 33 22.76 -0.28 2.79
N PRO A 34 21.62 0.42 2.62
CA PRO A 34 20.83 0.88 3.75
C PRO A 34 20.41 -0.28 4.65
N ASP A 35 20.56 -0.14 5.97
CA ASP A 35 19.81 -0.94 6.94
C ASP A 35 18.47 -0.24 7.28
N ARG A 36 17.57 -0.91 8.00
CA ARG A 36 16.29 -0.35 8.46
C ARG A 36 16.48 0.96 9.23
N GLU A 37 17.51 1.01 10.08
CA GLU A 37 17.84 2.18 10.89
C GLU A 37 18.33 3.37 10.04
N ASP A 38 18.73 3.14 8.78
CA ASP A 38 19.10 4.23 7.87
C ASP A 38 17.89 4.78 7.10
N LEU A 39 16.74 4.11 7.15
CA LEU A 39 15.56 4.42 6.35
C LEU A 39 14.43 4.95 7.23
N TRP A 40 14.02 6.19 7.00
CA TRP A 40 12.98 6.84 7.78
C TRP A 40 11.77 7.17 6.92
N CYS A 41 10.59 6.67 7.29
CA CYS A 41 9.34 7.05 6.63
C CYS A 41 8.70 8.25 7.33
N ASN A 42 8.44 9.33 6.59
CA ASN A 42 7.82 10.53 7.15
C ASN A 42 6.36 10.31 7.56
N GLU A 43 5.62 9.49 6.80
CA GLU A 43 4.21 9.22 7.08
C GLU A 43 4.04 8.36 8.34
N CYS A 44 4.87 7.33 8.50
CA CYS A 44 4.88 6.50 9.71
C CYS A 44 5.55 7.21 10.91
N SER A 45 6.44 8.17 10.65
CA SER A 45 7.33 8.74 11.66
C SER A 45 8.15 7.66 12.40
N GLU A 46 8.63 6.65 11.65
CA GLU A 46 9.42 5.53 12.17
C GLU A 46 10.40 4.98 11.12
N HIS A 47 11.38 4.21 11.59
CA HIS A 47 12.31 3.44 10.76
C HIS A 47 11.64 2.25 10.08
N THR A 48 11.84 2.14 8.77
CA THR A 48 11.13 1.16 7.92
C THR A 48 12.06 0.48 6.92
N TRP A 49 11.62 -0.64 6.36
CA TRP A 49 12.22 -1.15 5.14
C TRP A 49 11.61 -0.50 3.90
N GLN A 50 12.33 -0.62 2.79
CA GLN A 50 11.81 -0.30 1.48
C GLN A 50 11.52 -1.57 0.71
N VAL A 51 10.37 -1.61 0.06
CA VAL A 51 9.92 -2.67 -0.83
C VAL A 51 9.58 -2.07 -2.19
N ARG A 52 9.74 -2.84 -3.27
CA ARG A 52 9.30 -2.39 -4.59
C ARG A 52 7.79 -2.24 -4.60
N GLU A 53 7.27 -1.27 -5.34
CA GLU A 53 5.82 -1.10 -5.50
C GLU A 53 5.16 -2.38 -6.02
N SER A 54 5.78 -3.04 -6.99
CA SER A 54 5.27 -4.29 -7.55
C SER A 54 5.16 -5.40 -6.50
N GLU A 55 6.18 -5.53 -5.64
CA GLU A 55 6.24 -6.47 -4.52
C GLU A 55 5.20 -6.11 -3.43
N LEU A 56 5.09 -4.84 -3.05
CA LEU A 56 4.07 -4.39 -2.08
C LEU A 56 2.65 -4.68 -2.59
N ILE A 57 2.42 -4.47 -3.89
CA ILE A 57 1.13 -4.76 -4.52
C ILE A 57 0.86 -6.27 -4.49
N SER A 58 1.80 -7.11 -4.92
CA SER A 58 1.59 -8.55 -5.02
C SER A 58 1.51 -9.26 -3.67
N ASP A 59 2.31 -8.83 -2.70
CA ASP A 59 2.54 -9.59 -1.47
C ASP A 59 1.69 -9.07 -0.31
N THR A 60 1.22 -7.81 -0.37
CA THR A 60 0.46 -7.18 0.72
C THR A 60 -0.88 -6.64 0.26
N VAL A 61 -0.91 -5.73 -0.71
CA VAL A 61 -2.12 -4.96 -1.03
C VAL A 61 -3.19 -5.80 -1.75
N GLU A 62 -2.82 -6.62 -2.72
CA GLU A 62 -3.77 -7.53 -3.39
C GLU A 62 -4.27 -8.64 -2.44
N PRO A 63 -3.41 -9.34 -1.68
CA PRO A 63 -3.87 -10.32 -0.69
C PRO A 63 -4.77 -9.71 0.39
N TRP A 64 -4.46 -8.49 0.86
CA TRP A 64 -5.32 -7.76 1.79
C TRP A 64 -6.70 -7.50 1.18
N TRP A 65 -6.79 -7.03 -0.06
CA TRP A 65 -8.07 -6.84 -0.70
C TRP A 65 -8.83 -8.17 -0.84
N GLU A 66 -8.17 -9.24 -1.30
CA GLU A 66 -8.81 -10.53 -1.56
C GLU A 66 -9.29 -11.26 -0.31
N HIS A 67 -8.52 -11.20 0.78
CA HIS A 67 -8.73 -12.04 1.96
C HIS A 67 -8.83 -11.27 3.28
N GLY A 68 -8.32 -10.04 3.33
CA GLY A 68 -8.30 -9.19 4.51
C GLY A 68 -9.47 -8.23 4.66
N THR A 69 -10.38 -8.15 3.68
CA THR A 69 -11.56 -7.26 3.74
C THR A 69 -12.87 -8.05 3.85
N THR A 70 -13.76 -7.60 4.73
CA THR A 70 -15.12 -8.13 4.83
C THR A 70 -16.05 -7.49 3.78
N ALA A 71 -17.27 -8.01 3.64
CA ALA A 71 -18.28 -7.42 2.76
C ALA A 71 -18.68 -6.00 3.22
N GLU A 72 -18.64 -5.74 4.53
CA GLU A 72 -18.93 -4.43 5.12
C GLU A 72 -17.80 -3.44 4.80
N ASP A 73 -16.53 -3.84 4.96
CA ASP A 73 -15.38 -3.00 4.60
C ASP A 73 -15.42 -2.64 3.11
N ARG A 74 -15.72 -3.62 2.25
CA ARG A 74 -15.86 -3.40 0.81
C ARG A 74 -17.00 -2.44 0.49
N ALA A 75 -18.12 -2.51 1.20
CA ALA A 75 -19.22 -1.56 1.03
C ALA A 75 -18.80 -0.13 1.40
N ILE A 76 -18.05 0.04 2.50
CA ILE A 76 -17.53 1.33 2.94
C ILE A 76 -16.50 1.89 1.95
N ILE A 77 -15.52 1.07 1.57
CA ILE A 77 -14.41 1.46 0.67
C ILE A 77 -14.92 1.82 -0.72
N THR A 78 -15.83 1.01 -1.28
CA THR A 78 -16.35 1.21 -2.64
C THR A 78 -17.53 2.17 -2.69
N GLY A 79 -18.22 2.40 -1.57
CA GLY A 79 -19.50 3.12 -1.50
C GLY A 79 -20.68 2.34 -2.09
N LEU A 80 -20.53 1.04 -2.39
CA LEU A 80 -21.59 0.20 -2.94
C LEU A 80 -22.46 -0.37 -1.80
N ASN A 81 -23.78 -0.26 -1.94
CA ASN A 81 -24.71 -0.84 -0.96
C ASN A 81 -24.98 -2.33 -1.28
N PRO A 82 -24.67 -3.28 -0.39
CA PRO A 82 -24.98 -4.70 -0.56
C PRO A 82 -26.47 -4.97 -0.76
N GLU A 83 -27.37 -4.14 -0.21
CA GLU A 83 -28.81 -4.31 -0.33
C GLU A 83 -29.34 -4.07 -1.76
N ASN A 84 -28.58 -3.35 -2.60
CA ASN A 84 -28.90 -3.23 -4.02
C ASN A 84 -28.75 -4.56 -4.78
N PHE A 85 -28.18 -5.57 -4.13
CA PHE A 85 -27.88 -6.90 -4.65
C PHE A 85 -28.66 -7.95 -3.81
N SER A 86 -29.95 -7.75 -3.50
CA SER A 86 -30.67 -8.58 -2.51
C SER A 86 -31.45 -9.79 -3.08
N SER A 87 -30.82 -10.67 -3.83
CA SER A 87 -31.35 -12.01 -4.14
C SER A 87 -30.33 -13.10 -3.79
N LYS A 88 -30.80 -14.33 -3.57
CA LYS A 88 -30.05 -15.44 -2.92
C LYS A 88 -28.71 -15.83 -3.58
N ASN A 89 -28.40 -15.27 -4.76
CA ASN A 89 -27.20 -15.53 -5.57
C ASN A 89 -26.26 -14.30 -5.66
N ASP A 90 -26.60 -13.21 -4.99
CA ASP A 90 -26.07 -11.87 -5.29
C ASP A 90 -24.89 -11.43 -4.41
N CYS A 91 -24.55 -12.18 -3.34
CA CYS A 91 -23.28 -11.97 -2.64
C CYS A 91 -22.08 -12.10 -3.60
N LYS A 92 -22.21 -12.97 -4.63
CA LYS A 92 -21.21 -13.09 -5.69
C LYS A 92 -21.22 -11.89 -6.62
N ALA A 93 -22.40 -11.38 -7.02
CA ALA A 93 -22.51 -10.21 -7.89
C ALA A 93 -21.95 -8.94 -7.22
N PHE A 94 -22.18 -8.77 -5.92
CA PHE A 94 -21.56 -7.71 -5.12
C PHE A 94 -20.04 -7.85 -5.09
N HIS A 95 -19.52 -9.04 -4.77
CA HIS A 95 -18.08 -9.31 -4.72
C HIS A 95 -17.41 -9.08 -6.08
N ASP A 96 -18.00 -9.56 -7.16
CA ASP A 96 -17.52 -9.38 -8.53
C ASP A 96 -17.50 -7.88 -8.91
N THR A 97 -18.54 -7.13 -8.55
CA THR A 97 -18.60 -5.67 -8.80
C THR A 97 -17.50 -4.93 -8.01
N CYS A 98 -17.30 -5.29 -6.74
CA CYS A 98 -16.22 -4.73 -5.93
C CYS A 98 -14.84 -5.04 -6.53
N ASN A 99 -14.62 -6.27 -7.00
CA ASN A 99 -13.35 -6.66 -7.62
C ASN A 99 -13.13 -5.96 -8.96
N MET A 100 -14.18 -5.74 -9.76
CA MET A 100 -14.09 -4.94 -10.99
C MET A 100 -13.71 -3.50 -10.68
N TRP A 101 -14.31 -2.90 -9.66
CA TRP A 101 -13.96 -1.57 -9.19
C TRP A 101 -12.49 -1.50 -8.75
N TRP A 102 -12.04 -2.48 -7.96
CA TRP A 102 -10.65 -2.56 -7.47
C TRP A 102 -9.63 -2.72 -8.60
N ARG A 103 -9.91 -3.59 -9.58
CA ARG A 103 -9.05 -3.78 -10.77
C ARG A 103 -8.95 -2.54 -11.65
N GLY A 104 -9.94 -1.63 -11.58
CA GLY A 104 -9.91 -0.35 -12.26
C GLY A 104 -9.02 0.70 -11.60
N LYS A 105 -8.48 0.44 -10.40
CA LYS A 105 -7.61 1.35 -9.66
C LYS A 105 -6.15 1.22 -10.06
N THR A 106 -5.45 2.35 -10.03
CA THR A 106 -3.98 2.40 -10.14
C THR A 106 -3.32 1.87 -8.85
N ASN A 107 -2.04 1.47 -8.92
CA ASN A 107 -1.29 1.02 -7.75
C ASN A 107 -1.26 2.09 -6.65
N ASP A 108 -1.05 3.35 -7.01
CA ASP A 108 -1.10 4.49 -6.08
C ASP A 108 -2.44 4.58 -5.34
N GLU A 109 -3.55 4.43 -6.06
CA GLU A 109 -4.88 4.45 -5.44
C GLU A 109 -5.09 3.25 -4.52
N LYS A 110 -4.69 2.05 -4.96
CA LYS A 110 -4.80 0.83 -4.16
C LYS A 110 -4.03 0.92 -2.85
N ILE A 111 -2.78 1.38 -2.92
CA ILE A 111 -1.92 1.58 -1.73
C ILE A 111 -2.54 2.59 -0.78
N ARG A 112 -3.06 3.72 -1.30
CA ARG A 112 -3.73 4.73 -0.45
C ARG A 112 -4.96 4.18 0.24
N ILE A 113 -5.79 3.41 -0.47
CA ILE A 113 -6.99 2.78 0.08
C ILE A 113 -6.60 1.78 1.18
N TRP A 114 -5.62 0.91 0.89
CA TRP A 114 -5.09 -0.06 1.85
C TRP A 114 -4.61 0.65 3.13
N HIS A 115 -3.72 1.63 3.00
CA HIS A 115 -3.17 2.38 4.13
C HIS A 115 -4.25 3.09 4.97
N GLN A 116 -5.28 3.66 4.33
CA GLN A 116 -6.38 4.30 5.06
C GLN A 116 -7.25 3.30 5.82
N ALA A 117 -7.48 2.14 5.24
CA ALA A 117 -8.29 1.09 5.86
C ALA A 117 -7.55 0.45 7.05
N THR A 118 -6.26 0.14 6.91
CA THR A 118 -5.47 -0.49 7.98
C THR A 118 -5.13 0.46 9.13
N ARG A 119 -4.96 1.76 8.86
CA ARG A 119 -4.78 2.77 9.94
C ARG A 119 -6.00 3.00 10.83
N SER A 120 -7.19 2.56 10.39
CA SER A 120 -8.40 2.68 11.21
C SER A 120 -8.51 1.55 12.25
N GLU A 121 -7.58 0.57 12.23
CA GLU A 121 -7.57 -0.59 13.12
C GLU A 121 -6.58 -0.46 14.31
N GLU A 122 -5.72 0.58 14.34
CA GLU A 122 -4.83 0.95 15.46
C GLU A 122 -5.46 1.99 16.41
#